data_AF-A0A2A4REQ7-F1
#
_entry.id   AF-A0A2A4REQ7-F1
#
_cell.length_a   1.000
_cell.length_b   1.000
_cell.length_c   1.000
_cell.angle_alpha   90.00
_cell.angle_beta   90.00
_cell.angle_gamma   90.00
#
_symmetry.space_group_name_H-M   'P 1'
#
loop_
_entity.id
_entity.type
_entity.pdbx_description
1 polymer ?
#
loop_
_entity_poly.entity_id
_entity_poly.type
_entity_poly.pdbx_seq_one_letter_code
_entity_poly.pdbx_strand_id
1 'polypeptide(L)'
;MTHEEIQNIVSGFSDTLTFSEEASEFLNVEVPVDELHKVCSQLKSHSELKFDYLFCVTGMDWGEDLGVIYHLESTEFRHNIVVKVRTSDRENPKMDSVTDIWLTAELHEMEVYDFFGIKFNNHPNLKRLFLPLDWQGYPLRKDYVDEENMIIK
;
A
#
# COMPACT_ATOMS: atom_id res chain seq x y z
N MET A 1 -4.58 -20.39 9.19
CA MET A 1 -5.95 -20.25 8.66
C MET A 1 -5.90 -20.38 7.15
N THR A 2 -6.97 -20.88 6.53
CA THR A 2 -7.11 -20.89 5.07
C THR A 2 -7.45 -19.49 4.56
N HIS A 3 -7.27 -19.25 3.25
CA HIS A 3 -7.66 -17.98 2.64
C HIS A 3 -9.15 -17.68 2.82
N GLU A 4 -10.01 -18.71 2.74
CA GLU A 4 -11.45 -18.57 2.93
C GLU A 4 -11.82 -18.11 4.35
N GLU A 5 -11.16 -18.64 5.38
CA GLU A 5 -11.38 -18.23 6.78
C GLU A 5 -11.02 -16.76 6.99
N ILE A 6 -9.85 -16.34 6.49
CA ILE A 6 -9.40 -14.95 6.59
C ILE A 6 -10.34 -14.03 5.83
N GLN A 7 -10.73 -14.41 4.62
CA GLN A 7 -11.67 -13.65 3.81
C GLN A 7 -13.02 -13.47 4.52
N ASN A 8 -13.56 -14.50 5.15
CA ASN A 8 -14.82 -14.41 5.90
C ASN A 8 -14.74 -13.41 7.06
N ILE A 9 -13.62 -13.39 7.79
CA ILE A 9 -13.41 -12.43 8.89
C ILE A 9 -13.27 -11.01 8.33
N VAL A 10 -12.42 -10.82 7.32
CA VAL A 10 -12.10 -9.50 6.74
C VAL A 10 -13.33 -8.91 6.04
N SER A 11 -14.17 -9.73 5.41
CA SER A 11 -15.45 -9.29 4.82
C SER A 11 -16.38 -8.67 5.87
N GLY A 12 -16.23 -9.01 7.15
CA GLY A 12 -16.99 -8.39 8.23
C GLY A 12 -16.50 -7.00 8.65
N PHE A 13 -15.39 -6.49 8.11
CA PHE A 13 -14.83 -5.20 8.50
C PHE A 13 -15.49 -4.03 7.76
N SER A 14 -15.83 -4.25 6.49
CA SER A 14 -16.55 -3.29 5.64
C SER A 14 -17.17 -3.98 4.43
N ASP A 15 -18.33 -3.48 3.99
CA ASP A 15 -19.07 -3.98 2.82
C ASP A 15 -18.43 -3.55 1.49
N THR A 16 -17.47 -2.62 1.51
CA THR A 16 -16.82 -2.08 0.31
C THR A 16 -15.53 -2.81 -0.09
N LEU A 17 -15.15 -3.84 0.65
CA LEU A 17 -13.93 -4.61 0.38
C LEU A 17 -14.15 -5.56 -0.78
N THR A 18 -13.22 -5.55 -1.73
CA THR A 18 -13.21 -6.48 -2.86
C THR A 18 -12.05 -7.44 -2.73
N PHE A 19 -12.29 -8.74 -2.96
CA PHE A 19 -11.24 -9.75 -2.92
C PHE A 19 -10.90 -10.15 -4.35
N SER A 20 -9.62 -10.15 -4.70
CA SER A 20 -9.18 -10.57 -6.04
C SER A 20 -8.65 -11.99 -5.98
N GLU A 21 -9.28 -12.90 -6.74
CA GLU A 21 -8.78 -14.26 -7.01
C GLU A 21 -7.73 -14.24 -8.15
N GLU A 22 -6.77 -13.31 -8.09
CA GLU A 22 -5.57 -13.46 -8.90
C GLU A 22 -4.90 -14.79 -8.49
N ALA A 23 -4.24 -15.49 -9.43
CA ALA A 23 -3.46 -16.70 -9.15
C ALA A 23 -2.19 -16.36 -8.36
N SER A 24 -2.38 -15.74 -7.20
CA SER A 24 -1.38 -15.30 -6.25
C SER A 24 -1.32 -16.31 -5.12
N GLU A 25 -0.14 -16.46 -4.54
CA GLU A 25 0.08 -17.31 -3.36
C GLU A 25 -0.67 -16.79 -2.12
N PHE A 26 -1.07 -15.51 -2.12
CA PHE A 26 -1.68 -14.84 -0.97
C PHE A 26 -3.10 -14.36 -1.26
N LEU A 27 -3.92 -14.26 -0.21
CA LEU A 27 -5.22 -13.59 -0.28
C LEU A 27 -5.01 -12.09 -0.52
N ASN A 28 -5.65 -11.56 -1.56
CA ASN A 28 -5.58 -10.15 -1.91
C ASN A 28 -6.92 -9.47 -1.62
N VAL A 29 -6.89 -8.42 -0.80
CA VAL A 29 -8.03 -7.55 -0.51
C VAL A 29 -7.74 -6.16 -1.07
N GLU A 30 -8.68 -5.61 -1.82
CA GLU A 30 -8.66 -4.25 -2.30
C GLU A 30 -9.56 -3.38 -1.42
N VAL A 31 -8.98 -2.29 -0.95
CA VAL A 31 -9.54 -1.41 0.09
C VAL A 31 -9.64 0.01 -0.48
N PRO A 32 -10.79 0.69 -0.32
CA PRO A 32 -10.91 2.10 -0.65
C PRO A 32 -9.93 2.96 0.16
N VAL A 33 -9.43 4.04 -0.44
CA VAL A 33 -8.47 4.95 0.20
C VAL A 33 -8.95 5.43 1.57
N ASP A 34 -10.23 5.77 1.67
CA ASP A 34 -10.86 6.32 2.88
C ASP A 34 -10.97 5.31 4.03
N GLU A 35 -10.84 4.01 3.74
CA GLU A 35 -10.94 2.95 4.74
C GLU A 35 -9.60 2.29 5.08
N LEU A 36 -8.52 2.65 4.37
CA LEU A 36 -7.21 2.02 4.49
C LEU A 36 -6.75 1.93 5.95
N HIS A 37 -6.70 3.06 6.66
CA HIS A 37 -6.21 3.11 8.04
C HIS A 37 -7.08 2.26 8.99
N LYS A 38 -8.41 2.36 8.84
CA LYS A 38 -9.38 1.60 9.65
C LYS A 38 -9.19 0.10 9.46
N VAL A 39 -9.15 -0.37 8.20
CA VAL A 39 -8.99 -1.79 7.87
C VAL A 39 -7.64 -2.30 8.35
N CYS A 40 -6.56 -1.56 8.12
CA CYS A 40 -5.23 -1.92 8.63
C CYS A 40 -5.19 -2.02 10.17
N SER A 41 -5.86 -1.10 10.87
CA SER A 41 -5.96 -1.13 12.34
C SER A 41 -6.72 -2.37 12.84
N GLN A 42 -7.80 -2.75 12.14
CA GLN A 42 -8.55 -3.97 12.45
C GLN A 42 -7.74 -5.22 12.15
N LEU A 43 -7.03 -5.28 11.01
CA LEU A 43 -6.15 -6.42 10.65
C LEU A 43 -5.09 -6.68 11.73
N LYS A 44 -4.50 -5.62 12.30
CA LYS A 44 -3.51 -5.76 13.38
C LYS A 44 -4.12 -6.16 14.72
N SER A 45 -5.26 -5.57 15.09
CA SER A 45 -5.86 -5.73 16.43
C SER A 45 -6.80 -6.93 16.58
N HIS A 46 -7.32 -7.50 15.49
CA HIS A 46 -8.25 -8.62 15.55
C HIS A 46 -7.59 -9.87 16.14
N SER A 47 -8.21 -10.46 17.16
CA SER A 47 -7.61 -11.53 17.98
C SER A 47 -7.26 -12.79 17.20
N GLU A 48 -8.01 -13.08 16.14
CA GLU A 48 -7.80 -14.25 15.28
C GLU A 48 -6.81 -13.97 14.12
N LEU A 49 -6.65 -12.70 13.71
CA LEU A 49 -5.80 -12.35 12.58
C LEU A 49 -4.38 -11.97 13.03
N LYS A 50 -4.27 -10.97 13.92
CA LYS A 50 -3.00 -10.46 14.47
C LYS A 50 -1.91 -10.28 13.39
N PHE A 51 -2.19 -9.46 12.38
CA PHE A 51 -1.18 -9.07 11.39
C PHE A 51 -0.18 -8.09 12.02
N ASP A 52 0.81 -8.62 12.73
CA ASP A 52 1.79 -7.87 13.50
C ASP A 52 3.03 -7.47 12.70
N TYR A 53 3.28 -8.13 11.57
CA TYR A 53 4.44 -7.90 10.72
C TYR A 53 4.04 -7.35 9.34
N LEU A 54 4.50 -6.14 9.05
CA LEU A 54 4.43 -5.53 7.72
C LEU A 54 5.76 -5.75 7.02
N PHE A 55 5.76 -6.67 6.04
CA PHE A 55 6.95 -7.13 5.34
C PHE A 55 7.42 -6.13 4.28
N CYS A 56 6.48 -5.60 3.49
CA CYS A 56 6.80 -4.74 2.36
C CYS A 56 5.61 -3.83 2.02
N VAL A 57 5.91 -2.60 1.60
CA VAL A 57 4.94 -1.69 0.98
C VAL A 57 5.47 -1.32 -0.40
N THR A 58 4.72 -1.68 -1.44
CA THR A 58 5.13 -1.47 -2.83
C THR A 58 4.22 -0.42 -3.48
N GLY A 59 4.81 0.62 -4.06
CA GLY A 59 4.09 1.57 -4.91
C GLY A 59 3.80 0.95 -6.27
N MET A 60 2.64 1.23 -6.84
CA MET A 60 2.19 0.63 -8.09
C MET A 60 1.49 1.64 -8.98
N ASP A 61 1.77 1.56 -10.28
CA ASP A 61 1.11 2.35 -11.33
C ASP A 61 0.42 1.39 -12.32
N TRP A 62 -0.91 1.35 -12.28
CA TRP A 62 -1.73 0.57 -13.21
C TRP A 62 -2.00 1.29 -14.54
N GLY A 63 -1.49 2.50 -14.71
CA GLY A 63 -1.68 3.35 -15.89
C GLY A 63 -2.74 4.42 -15.64
N GLU A 64 -3.98 3.99 -15.38
CA GLU A 64 -5.07 4.91 -15.01
C GLU A 64 -5.02 5.24 -13.52
N ASP A 65 -4.72 4.26 -12.68
CA ASP A 65 -4.67 4.40 -11.23
C ASP A 65 -3.24 4.32 -10.69
N LEU A 66 -3.00 5.04 -9.60
CA LEU A 66 -1.84 4.87 -8.73
C LEU A 66 -2.27 4.16 -7.46
N GLY A 67 -1.34 3.48 -6.80
CA GLY A 67 -1.65 2.94 -5.50
C GLY A 67 -0.51 2.23 -4.82
N VAL A 68 -0.89 1.50 -3.77
CA VAL A 68 0.04 0.91 -2.82
C VAL A 68 -0.42 -0.50 -2.49
N ILE A 69 0.55 -1.41 -2.36
CA ILE A 69 0.32 -2.80 -2.00
C ILE A 69 1.09 -3.08 -0.70
N TYR A 70 0.35 -3.41 0.35
CA TYR A 70 0.90 -3.79 1.65
C TYR A 70 0.92 -5.31 1.79
N HIS A 71 2.09 -5.87 2.10
CA HIS A 71 2.26 -7.29 2.39
C HIS A 71 2.34 -7.49 3.89
N LEU A 72 1.33 -8.16 4.44
CA LEU A 72 1.18 -8.39 5.87
C LEU A 72 1.31 -9.88 6.20
N GLU A 73 1.91 -10.15 7.34
CA GLU A 73 2.05 -11.49 7.92
C GLU A 73 1.67 -11.44 9.40
N SER A 74 1.00 -12.49 9.86
CA SER A 74 0.85 -12.77 11.28
C SER A 74 1.97 -13.70 11.73
N THR A 75 2.91 -13.22 12.56
CA THR A 75 4.00 -14.08 13.05
C THR A 75 3.50 -15.15 14.02
N GLU A 76 2.41 -14.88 14.73
CA GLU A 76 1.79 -15.82 15.68
C GLU A 76 1.09 -16.98 14.94
N PHE A 77 0.28 -16.67 13.93
CA PHE A 77 -0.56 -17.65 13.25
C PHE A 77 -0.01 -18.10 11.90
N ARG A 78 1.09 -17.50 11.42
CA ARG A 78 1.80 -17.80 10.16
C ARG A 78 0.87 -17.84 8.94
N HIS A 79 0.08 -16.79 8.80
CA HIS A 79 -0.74 -16.56 7.61
C HIS A 79 -0.51 -15.15 7.09
N ASN A 80 -0.85 -14.93 5.82
CA ASN A 80 -0.48 -13.75 5.07
C ASN A 80 -1.70 -13.15 4.40
N ILE A 81 -1.68 -11.83 4.22
CA ILE A 81 -2.67 -11.10 3.43
C ILE A 81 -1.98 -9.96 2.68
N VAL A 82 -2.49 -9.65 1.50
CA VAL A 82 -2.06 -8.53 0.69
C VAL A 82 -3.18 -7.51 0.63
N VAL A 83 -2.91 -6.29 1.08
CA VAL A 83 -3.85 -5.17 1.03
C VAL A 83 -3.46 -4.25 -0.13
N LYS A 84 -4.35 -4.14 -1.12
CA LYS A 84 -4.20 -3.23 -2.26
C LYS A 84 -5.07 -2.01 -2.03
N VAL A 85 -4.52 -0.82 -2.25
CA VAL A 85 -5.27 0.44 -2.24
C VAL A 85 -4.96 1.20 -3.52
N ARG A 86 -5.99 1.76 -4.15
CA ARG A 86 -5.89 2.47 -5.43
C ARG A 86 -6.55 3.82 -5.35
N THR A 87 -5.98 4.78 -6.07
CA THR A 87 -6.56 6.10 -6.30
C THR A 87 -6.46 6.45 -7.78
N SER A 88 -7.56 6.98 -8.32
CA SER A 88 -7.63 7.51 -9.67
C SER A 88 -7.13 8.96 -9.76
N ASP A 89 -6.89 9.63 -8.62
CA ASP A 89 -6.27 10.96 -8.57
C ASP A 89 -4.75 10.85 -8.76
N ARG A 90 -4.30 10.89 -10.03
CA ARG A 90 -2.87 10.86 -10.38
C ARG A 90 -2.14 12.18 -10.13
N GLU A 91 -2.87 13.29 -10.16
CA GLU A 91 -2.32 14.64 -9.98
C GLU A 91 -1.98 14.90 -8.50
N ASN A 92 -2.84 14.45 -7.60
CA ASN A 92 -2.67 14.60 -6.17
C ASN A 92 -3.01 13.32 -5.39
N PRO A 93 -2.31 12.20 -5.66
CA PRO A 93 -2.56 10.92 -4.99
C PRO A 93 -2.27 11.07 -3.50
N LYS A 94 -3.28 10.80 -2.69
CA LYS A 94 -3.22 10.89 -1.22
C LYS A 94 -3.83 9.64 -0.60
N MET A 95 -3.21 9.17 0.47
CA MET A 95 -3.66 8.03 1.28
C MET A 95 -3.30 8.29 2.74
N ASP A 96 -3.93 7.60 3.68
CA ASP A 96 -3.54 7.69 5.09
C ASP A 96 -2.34 6.78 5.36
N SER A 97 -1.36 7.31 6.10
CA SER A 97 -0.19 6.55 6.57
C SER A 97 -0.60 5.46 7.54
N VAL A 98 0.09 4.33 7.52
CA VAL A 98 -0.07 3.25 8.51
C VAL A 98 1.13 3.15 9.46
N THR A 99 1.95 4.20 9.54
CA THR A 99 3.15 4.26 10.39
C THR A 99 2.87 4.14 11.88
N ASP A 100 1.72 4.62 12.34
CA ASP A 100 1.26 4.46 13.73
C ASP A 100 0.86 3.01 14.06
N ILE A 101 0.49 2.25 13.02
CA ILE A 101 0.14 0.82 13.13
C ILE A 101 1.41 -0.02 13.03
N TRP A 102 2.21 0.16 11.98
CA TRP A 102 3.50 -0.52 11.79
C TRP A 102 4.61 0.50 11.52
N LEU A 103 5.58 0.59 12.43
CA LEU A 103 6.72 1.49 12.28
C LEU A 103 7.55 1.21 11.02
N THR A 104 7.56 -0.05 10.54
CA THR A 104 8.26 -0.41 9.29
C THR A 104 7.70 0.32 8.06
N ALA A 105 6.46 0.82 8.11
CA ALA A 105 5.87 1.57 7.02
C ALA A 105 6.59 2.89 6.73
N GLU A 106 7.32 3.47 7.71
CA GLU A 106 7.91 4.82 7.56
C GLU A 106 8.83 4.91 6.34
N LEU A 107 9.82 4.02 6.25
CA LEU A 107 10.77 4.04 5.14
C LEU A 107 10.12 3.65 3.81
N HIS A 108 9.18 2.71 3.83
CA HIS A 108 8.54 2.26 2.60
C HIS A 108 7.56 3.30 2.05
N GLU A 109 6.78 3.98 2.91
CA GLU A 109 5.91 5.08 2.48
C GLU A 109 6.73 6.26 1.94
N MET A 110 7.91 6.52 2.52
CA MET A 110 8.86 7.50 1.96
C MET A 110 9.39 7.08 0.58
N GLU A 111 9.71 5.81 0.37
CA GLU A 111 10.11 5.28 -0.95
C GLU A 111 8.99 5.45 -1.98
N VAL A 112 7.77 5.08 -1.61
CA VAL A 112 6.59 5.22 -2.49
C VAL A 112 6.34 6.69 -2.82
N TYR A 113 6.46 7.59 -1.86
CA TYR A 113 6.39 9.03 -2.11
C TYR A 113 7.49 9.50 -3.07
N ASP A 114 8.71 9.02 -2.89
CA ASP A 114 9.84 9.47 -3.71
C ASP A 114 9.71 9.04 -5.18
N PHE A 115 9.29 7.80 -5.42
CA PHE A 115 9.25 7.24 -6.77
C PHE A 115 7.90 7.34 -7.48
N PHE A 116 6.80 7.39 -6.74
CA PHE A 116 5.44 7.47 -7.28
C PHE A 116 4.70 8.74 -6.87
N GLY A 117 5.21 9.56 -5.94
CA GLY A 117 4.58 10.82 -5.55
C GLY A 117 3.28 10.69 -4.77
N ILE A 118 2.97 9.50 -4.26
CA ILE A 118 1.81 9.26 -3.42
C ILE A 118 2.08 9.87 -2.04
N LYS A 119 1.22 10.78 -1.61
CA LYS A 119 1.35 11.48 -0.32
C LYS A 119 0.62 10.70 0.77
N PHE A 120 1.29 10.52 1.91
CA PHE A 120 0.72 9.85 3.07
C PHE A 120 0.34 10.87 4.14
N ASN A 121 -0.95 10.99 4.44
CA ASN A 121 -1.45 11.83 5.52
C ASN A 121 -1.01 11.23 6.87
N ASN A 122 -0.75 12.08 7.86
CA ASN A 122 -0.32 11.68 9.21
C ASN A 122 1.05 10.96 9.30
N HIS A 123 1.79 10.85 8.19
CA HIS A 123 3.16 10.34 8.22
C HIS A 123 4.10 11.31 8.97
N PRO A 124 4.92 10.84 9.93
CA PRO A 124 5.70 11.72 10.81
C PRO A 124 6.77 12.56 10.10
N ASN A 125 7.37 12.03 9.02
CA ASN A 125 8.49 12.67 8.33
C ASN A 125 8.51 12.36 6.82
N LEU A 126 7.44 12.72 6.10
CA LEU A 126 7.34 12.38 4.69
C LEU A 126 8.28 13.26 3.84
N LYS A 127 9.29 12.65 3.24
CA LYS A 127 10.28 13.30 2.38
C LYS A 127 10.87 12.31 1.37
N ARG A 128 11.55 12.82 0.35
CA ARG A 128 12.33 11.98 -0.59
C ARG A 128 13.42 11.21 0.16
N LEU A 129 13.64 9.95 -0.20
CA LEU A 129 14.58 9.05 0.48
C LEU A 129 15.81 8.77 -0.39
N PHE A 130 15.62 8.54 -1.68
CA PHE A 130 16.63 8.11 -2.64
C PHE A 130 16.98 9.18 -3.67
N LEU A 131 15.98 9.89 -4.18
CA LEU A 131 16.20 10.85 -5.27
C LEU A 131 16.82 12.16 -4.74
N PRO A 132 17.67 12.81 -5.55
CA PRO A 132 18.18 14.14 -5.25
C PRO A 132 17.06 15.17 -5.00
N LEU A 133 17.35 16.19 -4.19
CA LEU A 133 16.36 17.21 -3.82
C LEU A 133 15.87 18.06 -5.00
N ASP A 134 16.70 18.20 -6.03
CA ASP A 134 16.42 18.91 -7.27
C ASP A 134 15.67 18.06 -8.31
N TRP A 135 15.51 16.74 -8.07
CA TRP A 135 14.81 15.84 -8.97
C TRP A 135 13.36 16.25 -9.19
N GLN A 136 12.98 16.41 -10.46
CA GLN A 136 11.62 16.75 -10.88
C GLN A 136 10.87 15.49 -11.32
N GLY A 137 9.65 15.32 -10.82
CA GLY A 137 8.80 14.18 -11.15
C GLY A 137 9.09 12.91 -10.34
N TYR A 138 8.59 11.79 -10.87
CA TYR A 138 8.42 10.50 -10.20
C TYR A 138 8.75 9.35 -11.17
N PRO A 139 9.98 8.80 -11.12
CA PRO A 139 10.52 8.00 -12.21
C PRO A 139 9.88 6.63 -12.39
N LEU A 140 9.17 6.09 -11.38
CA LEU A 140 8.48 4.80 -11.51
C LEU A 140 7.03 4.92 -11.99
N ARG A 141 6.54 6.14 -12.27
CA ARG A 141 5.26 6.32 -12.95
C ARG A 141 5.39 6.01 -14.44
N LYS A 142 4.37 5.38 -15.01
CA LYS A 142 4.31 4.98 -16.44
C LYS A 142 4.19 6.17 -17.39
N ASP A 143 3.78 7.34 -16.91
CA ASP A 143 3.68 8.59 -17.66
C ASP A 143 4.92 9.48 -17.50
N TYR A 144 5.91 9.07 -16.71
CA TYR A 144 7.16 9.81 -16.55
C TYR A 144 7.96 9.85 -17.86
N VAL A 145 8.47 11.04 -18.19
CA VAL A 145 9.35 11.28 -19.33
C VAL A 145 10.54 12.08 -18.82
N ASP A 146 11.74 11.60 -19.09
CA ASP A 146 12.99 12.27 -18.75
C ASP A 146 13.75 12.59 -20.04
N GLU A 147 13.69 13.85 -20.44
CA GLU A 147 14.33 14.34 -21.66
C GLU A 147 15.85 14.42 -21.52
N GLU A 148 16.38 14.58 -20.30
CA GLU A 148 17.83 14.68 -20.05
C GLU A 148 18.51 13.32 -20.05
N ASN A 149 17.90 12.33 -19.41
CA ASN A 149 18.44 10.97 -19.31
C ASN A 149 17.99 10.05 -20.46
N MET A 150 17.31 10.59 -21.47
CA MET A 150 16.77 9.84 -22.62
C MET A 150 15.92 8.62 -22.22
N ILE A 151 15.06 8.78 -21.23
CA ILE A 151 14.02 7.77 -20.94
C ILE A 151 12.89 8.02 -21.95
N ILE A 152 13.08 7.47 -23.15
CA ILE A 152 12.12 7.52 -24.25
C ILE A 152 11.27 6.25 -24.18
N LYS A 153 9.95 6.41 -24.21
CA LYS A 153 8.99 5.29 -24.29
C LYS A 153 9.19 4.43 -25.54
#